data_AF-A0A354ZJL4-F1
#
_entry.id   AF-A0A354ZJL4-F1
#
_cell.length_a   1.000
_cell.length_b   1.000
_cell.length_c   1.000
_cell.angle_alpha   90.00
_cell.angle_beta   90.00
_cell.angle_gamma   90.00
#
_symmetry.space_group_name_H-M   'P 1'
#
loop_
_entity.id
_entity.type
_entity.pdbx_description
1 polymer ?
#
loop_
_entity_poly.entity_id
_entity_poly.type
_entity_poly.pdbx_seq_one_letter_code
_entity_poly.pdbx_strand_id
1 'polypeptide(L)'
;MKKEIVSELVGIVGEDWVVTDLSQMQSYLYDETELKIRPRACEDCVVVKPATAEEVSSIAKTANRHLVPIVPRGGGTGLCGAAIPTVPSIVLSLERLNRIVEFDSK
;
A
#
# COMPACT_ATOMS: atom_id res chain seq x y z
N MET A 1 7.27 9.63 -6.16
CA MET A 1 6.37 10.25 -5.18
C MET A 1 7.03 11.52 -4.67
N LYS A 2 6.27 12.57 -4.32
CA LYS A 2 6.87 13.79 -3.72
C LYS A 2 7.55 13.45 -2.38
N LYS A 3 8.73 14.03 -2.13
CA LYS A 3 9.52 13.79 -0.90
C LYS A 3 8.76 14.16 0.38
N GLU A 4 7.93 15.20 0.34
CA GLU A 4 7.14 15.61 1.51
C GLU A 4 6.14 14.54 1.93
N ILE A 5 5.47 13.89 0.96
CA ILE A 5 4.49 12.83 1.21
C ILE A 5 5.18 11.63 1.84
N VAL A 6 6.35 11.25 1.31
CA VAL A 6 7.16 10.17 1.88
C VAL A 6 7.56 10.50 3.32
N SER A 7 8.01 11.73 3.59
CA SER A 7 8.37 12.16 4.94
C SER A 7 7.19 12.12 5.92
N GLU A 8 5.99 12.53 5.49
CA GLU A 8 4.78 12.44 6.32
C GLU A 8 4.41 10.98 6.61
N LEU A 9 4.49 10.10 5.60
CA LEU A 9 4.23 8.67 5.76
C LEU A 9 5.23 8.01 6.71
N VAL A 10 6.52 8.34 6.60
CA VAL A 10 7.57 7.89 7.54
C VAL A 10 7.25 8.35 8.96
N GLY A 11 6.77 9.59 9.14
CA GLY A 11 6.32 10.09 10.43
C GLY A 11 5.12 9.35 11.03
N ILE A 12 4.32 8.68 10.20
CA ILE A 12 3.14 7.91 10.65
C ILE A 12 3.53 6.48 11.03
N VAL A 13 4.23 5.75 10.15
CA VAL A 13 4.46 4.31 10.32
C VAL A 13 5.89 3.93 10.73
N GLY A 14 6.84 4.88 10.68
CA GLY A 14 8.28 4.63 10.86
C GLY A 14 8.99 4.32 9.53
N GLU A 15 10.31 4.59 9.49
CA GLU A 15 11.13 4.46 8.28
C GLU A 15 11.17 3.04 7.72
N ASP A 16 11.27 2.04 8.59
CA ASP A 16 11.30 0.61 8.21
C ASP A 16 10.04 0.15 7.45
N TRP A 17 8.95 0.93 7.54
CA TRP A 17 7.63 0.56 7.04
C TRP A 17 7.16 1.41 5.85
N VAL A 18 8.09 2.17 5.27
CA VAL A 18 7.91 2.91 4.02
C VAL A 18 8.95 2.44 3.01
N VAL A 19 8.51 1.77 1.95
CA VAL A 19 9.40 1.28 0.88
C VAL A 19 9.28 2.20 -0.32
N THR A 20 10.40 2.80 -0.70
CA THR A 20 10.53 3.67 -1.88
C THR A 20 11.49 3.12 -2.93
N ASP A 21 12.31 2.13 -2.56
CA ASP A 21 13.19 1.46 -3.51
C ASP A 21 12.37 0.53 -4.40
N LEU A 22 12.37 0.84 -5.70
CA LEU A 22 11.66 0.08 -6.71
C LEU A 22 12.08 -1.40 -6.73
N SER A 23 13.35 -1.70 -6.43
CA SER A 23 13.86 -3.07 -6.39
C SER A 23 13.16 -3.93 -5.33
N GLN A 24 12.74 -3.30 -4.23
CA GLN A 24 12.04 -3.93 -3.11
C GLN A 24 10.51 -3.91 -3.28
N MET A 25 10.01 -3.05 -4.17
CA MET A 25 8.58 -2.91 -4.44
C MET A 25 8.05 -3.88 -5.48
N GLN A 26 8.91 -4.61 -6.19
CA GLN A 26 8.52 -5.43 -7.35
C GLN A 26 7.37 -6.41 -7.05
N SER A 27 7.35 -7.01 -5.86
CA SER A 27 6.29 -7.92 -5.40
C SER A 27 4.98 -7.23 -5.02
N TYR A 28 4.98 -5.91 -4.86
CA TYR A 28 3.81 -5.08 -4.53
C TYR A 28 3.15 -4.46 -5.77
N LEU A 29 3.89 -4.36 -6.88
CA LEU A 29 3.42 -3.73 -8.12
C LEU A 29 2.42 -4.57 -8.90
N TYR A 30 2.42 -5.89 -8.72
CA TYR A 30 1.57 -6.79 -9.49
C TYR A 30 0.78 -7.75 -8.58
N ASP A 31 -0.38 -8.17 -9.06
CA ASP A 31 -1.10 -9.33 -8.56
C ASP A 31 -1.04 -10.48 -9.59
N GLU A 32 -1.76 -11.55 -9.32
CA GLU A 32 -1.79 -12.79 -10.13
C GLU A 32 -2.66 -12.66 -11.39
N THR A 33 -2.99 -11.44 -11.82
CA THR A 33 -3.72 -11.20 -13.07
C THR A 33 -2.96 -11.78 -14.27
N GLU A 34 -3.69 -12.48 -15.14
CA GLU A 34 -3.17 -13.09 -16.36
C GLU A 34 -2.37 -12.08 -17.20
N LEU A 35 -1.14 -12.47 -17.57
CA LEU A 35 -0.15 -11.60 -18.21
C LEU A 35 -0.68 -10.88 -19.47
N LYS A 36 -1.56 -11.54 -20.23
CA LYS A 36 -2.15 -10.97 -21.46
C LYS A 36 -3.08 -9.79 -21.22
N ILE A 37 -3.70 -9.71 -20.04
CA ILE A 37 -4.67 -8.66 -19.68
C ILE A 37 -4.20 -7.79 -18.51
N ARG A 38 -3.05 -8.12 -17.91
CA ARG A 38 -2.51 -7.45 -16.73
C ARG A 38 -2.14 -5.99 -17.07
N PRO A 39 -2.70 -4.99 -16.37
CA PRO A 39 -2.33 -3.60 -16.59
C PRO A 39 -0.87 -3.37 -16.17
N ARG A 40 -0.23 -2.38 -16.80
CA ARG A 40 1.13 -1.96 -16.42
C ARG A 40 1.08 -1.20 -15.10
N ALA A 41 1.95 -1.58 -14.17
CA ALA A 41 2.13 -0.83 -12.93
C ALA A 41 2.85 0.50 -13.19
N CYS A 42 2.42 1.53 -12.47
CA CYS A 42 3.11 2.79 -12.33
C CYS A 42 4.18 2.65 -11.24
N GLU A 43 5.43 2.87 -11.62
CA GLU A 43 6.59 2.76 -10.72
C GLU A 43 6.71 3.98 -9.80
N ASP A 44 5.98 5.07 -10.09
CA ASP A 44 5.92 6.27 -9.26
C ASP A 44 4.98 6.11 -8.06
N CYS A 45 5.16 5.03 -7.29
CA CYS A 45 4.39 4.75 -6.09
C CYS A 45 5.30 4.58 -4.86
N VAL A 46 4.67 4.49 -3.68
CA VAL A 46 5.34 4.19 -2.41
C VAL A 46 4.54 3.10 -1.71
N VAL A 47 5.22 2.09 -1.16
CA VAL A 47 4.56 1.06 -0.35
C VAL A 47 4.62 1.49 1.11
N VAL A 48 3.47 1.46 1.79
CA VAL A 48 3.36 1.82 3.21
C VAL A 48 2.68 0.68 3.96
N LYS A 49 3.25 0.30 5.10
CA LYS A 49 2.82 -0.87 5.88
C LYS A 49 2.38 -0.45 7.28
N PRO A 50 1.12 -0.07 7.52
CA PRO A 50 0.63 0.31 8.86
C PRO A 50 0.46 -0.92 9.78
N ALA A 51 0.58 -0.72 11.08
CA ALA A 51 0.32 -1.70 12.15
C ALA A 51 -0.91 -1.41 13.00
N THR A 52 -1.59 -0.27 12.78
CA THR A 52 -2.82 0.10 13.50
C THR A 52 -3.87 0.73 12.58
N ALA A 53 -5.12 0.78 13.03
CA ALA A 53 -6.20 1.48 12.33
C ALA A 53 -5.98 3.00 12.34
N GLU A 54 -5.36 3.53 13.39
CA GLU A 54 -5.00 4.94 13.54
C GLU A 54 -3.95 5.38 12.51
N GLU A 55 -2.95 4.53 12.24
CA GLU A 55 -1.98 4.75 11.16
C GLU A 55 -2.67 4.73 9.79
N VAL A 56 -3.56 3.77 9.52
CA VAL A 56 -4.37 3.74 8.29
C VAL A 56 -5.16 5.03 8.11
N SER A 57 -5.85 5.50 9.15
CA SER A 57 -6.61 6.75 9.14
C SER A 57 -5.71 7.96 8.83
N SER A 58 -4.51 7.99 9.42
CA SER A 58 -3.55 9.08 9.22
C SER A 58 -2.96 9.08 7.81
N ILE A 59 -2.71 7.90 7.23
CA ILE A 59 -2.30 7.73 5.82
C ILE A 59 -3.42 8.21 4.91
N ALA A 60 -4.67 7.81 5.15
CA ALA A 60 -5.83 8.23 4.35
C ALA A 60 -6.03 9.75 4.36
N LYS A 61 -5.86 10.41 5.52
CA LYS A 61 -5.89 11.87 5.62
C LYS A 61 -4.77 12.52 4.81
N THR A 62 -3.56 11.97 4.87
CA THR A 62 -2.40 12.47 4.12
C THR A 62 -2.60 12.33 2.62
N ALA A 63 -3.05 11.16 2.17
CA ALA A 63 -3.40 10.89 0.78
C ALA A 63 -4.46 11.87 0.27
N ASN A 64 -5.51 12.12 1.05
CA ASN A 64 -6.57 13.05 0.69
C ASN A 64 -6.10 14.51 0.61
N ARG A 65 -5.25 14.97 1.56
CA ARG A 65 -4.66 16.33 1.50
C ARG A 65 -3.84 16.54 0.24
N HIS A 66 -3.09 15.52 -0.17
CA HIS A 66 -2.19 15.57 -1.33
C HIS A 66 -2.85 15.12 -2.64
N LEU A 67 -4.12 14.73 -2.60
CA LEU A 67 -4.88 14.17 -3.73
C LEU A 67 -4.17 12.97 -4.38
N VAL A 68 -3.53 12.13 -3.56
CA VAL A 68 -2.85 10.91 -4.01
C VAL A 68 -3.77 9.71 -3.81
N PRO A 69 -4.01 8.89 -4.86
CA PRO A 69 -4.78 7.66 -4.74
C PRO A 69 -4.15 6.66 -3.77
N ILE A 70 -4.99 5.87 -3.10
CA ILE A 70 -4.57 4.72 -2.31
C ILE A 70 -4.95 3.45 -3.05
N VAL A 71 -4.00 2.54 -3.18
CA VAL A 71 -4.19 1.18 -3.71
C VAL A 71 -4.06 0.22 -2.54
N PRO A 72 -5.18 -0.23 -1.94
CA PRO A 72 -5.13 -1.17 -0.83
C PRO A 72 -4.65 -2.54 -1.32
N ARG A 73 -3.78 -3.18 -0.54
CA ARG A 73 -3.21 -4.49 -0.88
C ARG A 73 -3.17 -5.41 0.34
N GLY A 74 -3.75 -6.60 0.17
CA GLY A 74 -3.57 -7.74 1.08
C GLY A 74 -2.43 -8.64 0.59
N GLY A 75 -2.73 -9.93 0.35
CA GLY A 75 -1.75 -10.88 -0.18
C GLY A 75 -1.40 -10.71 -1.67
N GLY A 76 -2.15 -9.89 -2.43
CA GLY A 76 -1.86 -9.64 -3.84
C GLY A 76 -2.17 -10.80 -4.79
N THR A 77 -3.04 -11.72 -4.39
CA THR A 77 -3.40 -12.91 -5.19
C THR A 77 -4.63 -12.70 -6.07
N GLY A 78 -5.06 -11.45 -6.26
CA GLY A 78 -6.20 -11.11 -7.11
C GLY A 78 -5.92 -11.38 -8.58
N LEU A 79 -6.97 -11.63 -9.37
CA LEU A 79 -6.87 -12.02 -10.78
C LEU A 79 -7.45 -10.96 -11.74
N CYS A 80 -7.73 -9.75 -11.24
CA CYS A 80 -8.40 -8.68 -11.99
C CYS A 80 -7.67 -7.33 -11.98
N GLY A 81 -6.47 -7.27 -11.42
CA GLY A 81 -5.60 -6.10 -11.41
C GLY A 81 -5.94 -5.07 -10.33
N ALA A 82 -6.83 -5.41 -9.39
CA ALA A 82 -7.33 -4.48 -8.38
C ALA A 82 -6.24 -4.01 -7.39
N ALA A 83 -5.17 -4.79 -7.21
CA ALA A 83 -4.05 -4.44 -6.34
C ALA A 83 -2.84 -3.88 -7.11
N ILE A 84 -3.01 -3.55 -8.40
CA ILE A 84 -1.95 -3.00 -9.26
C ILE A 84 -2.04 -1.47 -9.23
N PRO A 85 -1.01 -0.74 -8.77
CA PRO A 85 -0.98 0.70 -8.85
C PRO A 85 -0.79 1.14 -10.30
N THR A 86 -1.85 1.56 -10.99
CA THR A 86 -1.78 1.97 -12.41
C THR A 86 -1.46 3.46 -12.60
N VAL A 87 -1.45 4.22 -11.51
CA VAL A 87 -1.15 5.66 -11.45
C VAL A 87 -0.27 5.95 -10.23
N PRO A 88 0.39 7.12 -10.15
CA PRO A 88 1.14 7.51 -8.96
C PRO A 88 0.25 7.42 -7.72
N SER A 89 0.65 6.62 -6.74
CA SER A 89 -0.24 6.21 -5.64
C SER A 89 0.52 5.74 -4.42
N ILE A 90 -0.20 5.61 -3.31
CA ILE A 90 0.27 4.93 -2.10
C ILE A 90 -0.26 3.50 -2.16
N VAL A 91 0.63 2.52 -2.24
CA VAL A 91 0.28 1.10 -2.07
C VAL A 91 0.20 0.82 -0.58
N LEU A 92 -1.01 0.64 -0.06
CA LEU A 92 -1.26 0.41 1.35
C LEU A 92 -1.27 -1.09 1.63
N SER A 93 -0.13 -1.64 2.05
CA SER A 93 -0.03 -3.06 2.40
C SER A 93 -0.53 -3.30 3.81
N LEU A 94 -1.58 -4.12 3.94
CA LEU A 94 -2.20 -4.44 5.23
C LEU A 94 -1.53 -5.64 5.93
N GLU A 95 -0.38 -6.10 5.45
CA GLU A 95 0.28 -7.35 5.89
C GLU A 95 0.66 -7.38 7.39
N ARG A 96 0.87 -6.22 8.02
CA ARG A 96 1.16 -6.11 9.46
C ARG A 96 -0.11 -6.11 10.33
N LEU A 97 -1.28 -5.86 9.74
CA LEU A 97 -2.59 -5.90 10.42
C LEU A 97 -3.13 -7.33 10.46
N ASN A 98 -2.37 -8.25 11.07
CA ASN A 98 -2.64 -9.69 11.03
C ASN A 98 -3.00 -10.29 12.40
N ARG A 99 -3.26 -9.45 13.41
CA ARG A 99 -3.62 -9.91 14.75
C ARG A 99 -5.07 -10.33 14.81
N ILE A 100 -5.33 -11.51 15.38
CA ILE A 100 -6.68 -11.91 15.81
C ILE A 100 -6.99 -11.11 17.08
N VAL A 101 -7.95 -10.19 17.01
CA VAL A 101 -8.25 -9.26 18.11
C VAL A 101 -9.15 -9.89 19.17
N GLU A 102 -10.09 -10.73 18.74
CA GLU A 102 -11.07 -11.38 19.61
C GLU A 102 -11.44 -12.74 19.02
N PHE A 103 -11.70 -13.69 19.90
CA PHE A 103 -12.29 -14.98 19.55
C PHE A 103 -13.37 -15.26 20.59
N ASP A 104 -14.63 -15.13 20.20
CA ASP A 104 -15.77 -15.57 21.00
C ASP A 104 -16.21 -16.96 20.54
N SER A 105 -16.19 -17.92 21.46
CA SER A 105 -16.45 -19.33 21.19
C SER A 105 -17.82 -19.79 21.67
N LYS A 106 -18.71 -18.86 22.02
CA LYS A 106 -20.03 -19.14 22.63
C LYS A 106 -21.18 -18.54 21.85
#